data_AF-A0A4S2FP80-F1
#
_entry.id   AF-A0A4S2FP80-F1
#
_cell.length_a   1.000
_cell.length_b   1.000
_cell.length_c   1.000
_cell.angle_alpha   90.00
_cell.angle_beta   90.00
_cell.angle_gamma   90.00
#
_symmetry.space_group_name_H-M   'P 1'
#
loop_
_entity.id
_entity.type
_entity.pdbx_description
1 polymer ?
#
loop_
_entity_poly.entity_id
_entity_poly.type
_entity_poly.pdbx_seq_one_letter_code
_entity_poly.pdbx_strand_id
1 'polypeptide(L)'
;MNKEEFQTKKNDIDSKIRELKNQKIQLEKEYIESNQGFPVGSKVCITVMAHERYTFWNNERILVPEAKKLAYIADYEIDDDGEVVPSLRQLDYNGGMSAIPLFVNLKKAIIELV
;
A
#
# COMPACT_ATOMS: atom_id res chain seq x y z
N MET A 1 -17.91 41.99 -7.89
CA MET A 1 -18.42 40.75 -7.28
C MET A 1 -18.79 41.06 -5.84
N ASN A 2 -20.02 40.73 -5.43
CA ASN A 2 -20.51 40.98 -4.07
C ASN A 2 -20.33 39.73 -3.16
N LYS A 3 -20.67 39.86 -1.87
CA LYS A 3 -20.50 38.77 -0.88
C LYS A 3 -21.33 37.53 -1.20
N GLU A 4 -22.57 37.70 -1.65
CA GLU A 4 -23.47 36.59 -1.99
C GLU A 4 -22.97 35.85 -3.23
N GLU A 5 -22.58 36.58 -4.27
CA GLU A 5 -21.97 36.02 -5.48
C GLU A 5 -20.69 35.24 -5.18
N PHE A 6 -19.85 35.74 -4.28
CA PHE A 6 -18.65 35.02 -3.83
C PHE A 6 -19.03 33.71 -3.12
N GLN A 7 -20.00 33.75 -2.20
CA GLN A 7 -20.41 32.57 -1.44
C GLN A 7 -21.03 31.49 -2.33
N THR A 8 -21.88 31.88 -3.28
CA THR A 8 -22.48 30.94 -4.24
C THR A 8 -21.40 30.28 -5.09
N LYS A 9 -20.49 31.06 -5.69
CA LYS A 9 -19.39 30.50 -6.50
C LYS A 9 -18.48 29.58 -5.69
N LYS A 10 -18.19 29.93 -4.43
CA LYS A 10 -17.41 29.07 -3.53
C LYS A 10 -18.13 27.74 -3.29
N ASN A 11 -19.42 27.76 -2.98
CA ASN A 11 -20.19 26.55 -2.73
C ASN A 11 -20.26 25.64 -3.97
N ASP A 12 -20.39 26.23 -5.16
CA ASP A 12 -20.36 25.48 -6.42
C ASP A 12 -19.02 24.78 -6.64
N ILE A 13 -17.91 25.47 -6.34
CA ILE A 13 -16.56 24.89 -6.38
C ILE A 13 -16.40 23.77 -5.36
N ASP A 14 -16.81 24.00 -4.11
CA ASP A 14 -16.73 22.99 -3.05
C ASP A 14 -17.55 21.75 -3.37
N SER A 15 -18.72 21.92 -4.01
CA SER A 15 -19.55 20.82 -4.51
C SER A 15 -18.82 20.01 -5.58
N LYS A 16 -18.22 20.68 -6.58
CA LYS A 16 -17.44 20.02 -7.64
C LYS A 16 -16.22 19.28 -7.08
N ILE A 17 -15.53 19.85 -6.10
CA ILE A 17 -14.41 19.19 -5.42
C ILE A 17 -14.87 17.90 -4.73
N ARG A 18 -16.03 17.93 -4.05
CA ARG A 18 -16.58 16.73 -3.40
C ARG A 18 -16.94 15.64 -4.41
N GLU A 19 -17.56 16.03 -5.52
CA GLU A 19 -17.90 15.11 -6.61
C GLU A 19 -16.66 14.45 -7.20
N LEU A 20 -15.64 15.25 -7.56
CA LEU A 20 -14.38 14.74 -8.10
C LEU A 20 -13.63 13.85 -7.11
N LYS A 21 -13.65 14.16 -5.81
CA LYS A 21 -13.07 13.30 -4.77
C LYS A 21 -13.77 11.93 -4.72
N ASN A 22 -15.09 11.89 -4.82
CA ASN A 22 -15.83 10.63 -4.84
C ASN A 22 -15.53 9.82 -6.11
N GLN A 23 -15.47 10.47 -7.27
CA GLN A 23 -15.07 9.81 -8.53
C GLN A 23 -13.66 9.23 -8.43
N LYS A 24 -12.72 9.98 -7.84
CA LYS A 24 -11.36 9.51 -7.61
C LYS A 24 -11.32 8.27 -6.72
N ILE A 25 -12.03 8.27 -5.59
CA ILE A 25 -12.11 7.11 -4.67
C ILE A 25 -12.66 5.88 -5.39
N GLN A 26 -13.70 6.05 -6.22
CA GLN A 26 -14.28 4.94 -6.97
C GLN A 26 -13.29 4.38 -7.99
N LEU A 27 -12.59 5.26 -8.72
CA LEU A 27 -11.56 4.86 -9.69
C LEU A 27 -10.40 4.11 -9.03
N GLU A 28 -9.92 4.59 -7.88
CA GLU A 28 -8.83 3.94 -7.13
C GLU A 28 -9.25 2.54 -6.66
N LYS A 29 -10.48 2.37 -6.18
CA LYS A 29 -11.02 1.06 -5.80
C LYS A 29 -11.08 0.09 -6.98
N GLU A 30 -11.63 0.53 -8.11
CA GLU A 30 -11.74 -0.30 -9.32
C GLU A 30 -10.36 -0.71 -9.85
N TYR A 31 -9.39 0.21 -9.79
CA TYR A 31 -8.01 -0.07 -10.17
C TYR A 31 -7.36 -1.09 -9.24
N ILE A 32 -7.54 -0.96 -7.92
CA ILE A 32 -7.06 -1.95 -6.94
C ILE A 32 -7.72 -3.32 -7.17
N GLU A 33 -9.04 -3.37 -7.31
CA GLU A 33 -9.80 -4.61 -7.51
C GLU A 33 -9.37 -5.36 -8.77
N SER A 34 -8.99 -4.62 -9.82
CA SER A 34 -8.57 -5.17 -11.11
C SER A 34 -7.10 -5.60 -11.17
N ASN A 35 -6.25 -5.05 -10.29
CA ASN A 35 -4.79 -5.28 -10.30
C ASN A 35 -4.26 -5.95 -9.03
N GLN A 36 -5.13 -6.30 -8.08
CA GLN A 36 -4.72 -7.08 -6.90
C GLN A 36 -4.18 -8.44 -7.33
N GLY A 37 -3.00 -8.80 -6.82
CA GLY A 37 -2.37 -10.08 -7.13
C GLY A 37 -3.05 -11.27 -6.45
N PHE A 38 -3.50 -11.10 -5.21
CA PHE A 38 -4.11 -12.14 -4.40
C PHE A 38 -5.30 -11.58 -3.59
N PRO A 39 -6.30 -12.40 -3.23
CA PRO A 39 -7.41 -11.93 -2.41
C PRO A 39 -6.97 -11.40 -1.04
N VAL A 40 -7.62 -10.34 -0.55
CA VAL A 40 -7.49 -9.88 0.84
C VAL A 40 -7.83 -11.03 1.80
N GLY A 41 -7.02 -11.18 2.85
CA GLY A 41 -7.09 -12.29 3.80
C GLY A 41 -6.22 -13.50 3.41
N SER A 42 -5.60 -13.49 2.22
CA SER A 42 -4.68 -14.55 1.81
C SER A 42 -3.45 -14.58 2.69
N LYS A 43 -3.06 -15.80 3.09
CA LYS A 43 -1.76 -16.05 3.73
C LYS A 43 -0.70 -16.21 2.65
N VAL A 44 0.37 -15.44 2.75
CA VAL A 44 1.44 -15.40 1.76
C VAL A 44 2.81 -15.62 2.40
N CYS A 45 3.72 -16.19 1.62
CA CYS A 45 5.13 -16.28 1.91
C CYS A 45 5.83 -15.18 1.12
N ILE A 46 6.58 -14.34 1.82
CA ILE A 46 7.36 -13.26 1.24
C ILE A 46 8.82 -13.66 1.32
N THR A 47 9.42 -13.87 0.15
CA THR A 47 10.85 -14.12 0.02
C THR A 47 11.53 -12.82 -0.35
N VAL A 48 12.24 -12.20 0.61
CA VAL A 48 13.08 -11.03 0.36
C VAL A 48 14.42 -11.53 -0.16
N MET A 49 14.73 -11.23 -1.41
CA MET A 49 15.99 -11.66 -2.02
C MET A 49 17.19 -11.02 -1.31
N ALA A 50 18.30 -11.77 -1.28
CA ALA A 50 19.56 -11.23 -0.79
C ALA A 50 19.95 -9.98 -1.58
N HIS A 51 20.30 -8.90 -0.88
CA HIS A 51 20.65 -7.64 -1.52
C HIS A 51 21.61 -6.81 -0.69
N GLU A 52 22.37 -5.96 -1.36
CA GLU A 52 23.18 -4.95 -0.69
C GLU A 52 22.29 -3.81 -0.19
N ARG A 53 22.47 -3.44 1.09
CA ARG A 53 21.88 -2.26 1.70
C ARG A 53 22.98 -1.31 2.12
N TYR A 54 22.86 -0.06 1.69
CA TYR A 54 23.70 1.02 2.16
C TYR A 54 23.23 1.51 3.53
N THR A 55 24.14 1.58 4.50
CA THR A 55 23.84 2.16 5.82
C THR A 55 24.36 3.59 5.88
N PHE A 56 23.45 4.55 6.08
CA PHE A 56 23.78 5.97 6.14
C PHE A 56 24.75 6.33 7.28
N TRP A 57 24.75 5.56 8.36
CA TRP A 57 25.55 5.86 9.56
C TRP A 57 27.04 5.51 9.41
N ASN A 58 27.36 4.46 8.64
CA ASN A 58 28.71 3.91 8.56
C ASN A 58 29.32 3.99 7.15
N ASN A 59 28.56 4.47 6.15
CA ASN A 59 28.96 4.43 4.73
C ASN A 59 29.33 3.03 4.22
N GLU A 60 28.79 1.99 4.84
CA GLU A 60 29.09 0.60 4.52
C GLU A 60 27.97 -0.03 3.70
N ARG A 61 28.37 -0.96 2.81
CA ARG A 61 27.44 -1.85 2.13
C ARG A 61 27.35 -3.15 2.91
N ILE A 62 26.18 -3.40 3.47
CA ILE A 62 25.91 -4.64 4.19
C ILE A 62 25.12 -5.57 3.27
N LEU A 63 25.56 -6.80 3.14
CA LEU A 63 24.77 -7.85 2.49
C LEU A 63 23.64 -8.27 3.43
N VAL A 64 22.41 -7.97 3.03
CA VAL A 64 21.21 -8.49 3.69
C VAL A 64 20.97 -9.88 3.10
N PRO A 65 21.00 -10.96 3.90
CA PRO A 65 20.74 -12.30 3.40
C PRO A 65 19.28 -12.45 2.98
N GLU A 66 19.01 -13.46 2.17
CA GLU A 66 17.64 -13.83 1.83
C GLU A 66 16.86 -14.17 3.10
N ALA A 67 15.63 -13.67 3.21
CA ALA A 67 14.77 -13.95 4.34
C ALA A 67 13.36 -14.27 3.87
N LYS A 68 12.80 -15.35 4.42
CA LYS A 68 11.40 -15.72 4.21
C LYS A 68 10.56 -15.27 5.41
N LYS A 69 9.44 -14.62 5.13
CA LYS A 69 8.48 -14.18 6.15
C LYS A 69 7.08 -14.57 5.72
N LEU A 70 6.30 -15.10 6.66
CA LEU A 70 4.87 -15.30 6.46
C LEU A 70 4.15 -13.99 6.79
N ALA A 71 3.11 -13.69 6.03
CA ALA A 71 2.25 -12.54 6.25
C ALA A 71 0.84 -12.84 5.77
N TYR A 72 -0.09 -11.96 6.14
CA TYR A 72 -1.39 -11.88 5.50
C TYR A 72 -1.51 -10.59 4.70
N ILE A 73 -2.23 -10.67 3.59
CA ILE A 73 -2.68 -9.49 2.84
C ILE A 73 -3.89 -8.92 3.56
N ALA A 74 -3.77 -7.72 4.12
CA ALA A 74 -4.86 -7.09 4.84
C ALA A 74 -5.65 -6.09 3.99
N ASP A 75 -4.98 -5.44 3.06
CA ASP A 75 -5.59 -4.50 2.11
C ASP A 75 -4.61 -4.27 0.95
N TYR A 76 -4.97 -3.36 0.05
CA TYR A 76 -4.12 -2.83 -1.00
C TYR A 76 -4.12 -1.31 -1.01
N GLU A 77 -2.99 -0.74 -1.41
CA GLU A 77 -2.82 0.69 -1.61
C GLU A 77 -2.14 0.96 -2.96
N ILE A 78 -2.27 2.18 -3.46
CA ILE A 78 -1.57 2.64 -4.66
C ILE A 78 -0.36 3.43 -4.17
N ASP A 79 0.84 3.01 -4.56
CA ASP A 79 2.07 3.70 -4.17
C ASP A 79 2.29 5.00 -4.96
N ASP A 80 3.36 5.72 -4.63
CA ASP A 80 3.71 6.99 -5.29
C ASP A 80 4.04 6.81 -6.79
N ASP A 81 4.38 5.60 -7.23
CA ASP A 81 4.64 5.25 -8.63
C ASP A 81 3.34 4.86 -9.38
N GLY A 82 2.21 4.73 -8.68
CA GLY A 82 0.91 4.34 -9.25
C GLY A 82 0.69 2.82 -9.30
N GLU A 83 1.52 2.04 -8.62
CA GLU A 83 1.43 0.58 -8.60
C GLU A 83 0.54 0.10 -7.45
N VAL A 84 -0.25 -0.95 -7.70
CA VAL A 84 -1.09 -1.57 -6.66
C VAL A 84 -0.23 -2.49 -5.80
N VAL A 85 -0.02 -2.10 -4.55
CA VAL A 85 0.85 -2.82 -3.61
C VAL A 85 0.04 -3.35 -2.41
N PRO A 86 0.32 -4.60 -1.96
CA PRO A 86 -0.39 -5.17 -0.82
C PRO A 86 0.08 -4.54 0.50
N SER A 87 -0.88 -4.18 1.35
CA SER A 87 -0.65 -3.88 2.75
C SER A 87 -0.58 -5.18 3.56
N LEU A 88 0.58 -5.45 4.15
CA LEU A 88 0.87 -6.72 4.79
C LEU A 88 0.75 -6.65 6.32
N ARG A 89 0.23 -7.72 6.92
CA ARG A 89 0.20 -7.93 8.38
C ARG A 89 1.03 -9.13 8.77
N GLN A 90 1.70 -9.03 9.91
CA GLN A 90 2.44 -10.15 10.48
C GLN A 90 1.49 -11.24 10.98
N LEU A 91 2.01 -12.44 11.21
CA LEU A 91 1.28 -13.46 11.94
C LEU A 91 1.32 -13.13 13.44
N ASP A 92 0.24 -13.46 14.15
CA ASP A 92 0.26 -13.51 15.61
C ASP A 92 0.88 -14.84 16.11
N TYR A 93 0.94 -15.01 17.44
CA TYR A 93 1.50 -16.22 18.05
C TYR A 93 0.71 -17.51 17.74
N ASN A 94 -0.57 -17.39 17.36
CA ASN A 94 -1.43 -18.50 16.95
C ASN A 94 -1.38 -18.76 15.43
N GLY A 95 -0.65 -17.95 14.67
CA GLY A 95 -0.61 -18.00 13.20
C GLY A 95 -1.79 -17.32 12.50
N GLY A 96 -2.62 -16.58 13.24
CA GLY A 96 -3.65 -15.68 12.72
C GLY A 96 -3.09 -14.34 12.26
N MET A 97 -3.95 -13.45 11.74
CA MET A 97 -3.56 -12.12 11.29
C MET A 97 -3.33 -11.20 12.50
N SER A 98 -2.11 -10.67 12.65
CA SER A 98 -1.78 -9.70 13.70
C SER A 98 -2.23 -8.29 13.31
N ALA A 99 -2.44 -7.44 14.31
CA ALA A 99 -2.61 -5.99 14.11
C ALA A 99 -1.29 -5.29 13.71
N ILE A 100 -0.14 -5.97 13.79
CA ILE A 100 1.17 -5.37 13.50
C ILE A 100 1.41 -5.38 11.97
N PRO A 101 1.64 -4.20 11.34
CA PRO A 101 2.00 -4.14 9.94
C PRO A 101 3.37 -4.77 9.68
N LEU A 102 3.54 -5.35 8.51
CA LEU A 102 4.83 -5.86 8.04
C LEU A 102 5.33 -4.98 6.89
N PHE A 103 6.38 -4.19 7.16
CA PHE A 103 7.04 -3.41 6.12
C PHE A 103 8.13 -4.25 5.44
N VAL A 104 7.98 -4.43 4.13
CA VAL A 104 8.96 -5.12 3.28
C VAL A 104 9.21 -4.27 2.04
N ASN A 105 10.44 -4.29 1.54
CA ASN A 105 10.73 -3.73 0.23
C ASN A 105 10.19 -4.68 -0.85
N LEU A 106 8.99 -4.38 -1.35
CA LEU A 106 8.29 -5.19 -2.35
C LEU A 106 9.02 -5.24 -3.70
N LYS A 107 9.80 -4.20 -4.05
CA LYS A 107 10.63 -4.18 -5.27
C LYS A 107 11.74 -5.22 -5.27
N LYS A 108 12.09 -5.79 -4.10
CA LYS A 108 13.10 -6.83 -3.92
C LYS A 108 12.54 -8.13 -3.32
N ALA A 109 11.21 -8.27 -3.32
CA ALA A 109 10.54 -9.42 -2.72
C ALA A 109 9.68 -10.17 -3.73
N ILE A 110 9.61 -11.48 -3.55
CA ILE A 110 8.68 -12.35 -4.26
C ILE A 110 7.59 -12.73 -3.26
N ILE A 111 6.33 -12.64 -3.69
CA ILE A 111 5.16 -13.03 -2.87
C ILE A 111 4.53 -14.27 -3.49
N GLU A 112 4.39 -15.31 -2.68
CA GLU A 112 3.81 -16.60 -3.07
C GLU A 112 2.65 -16.95 -2.13
N LEU A 113 1.62 -17.62 -2.64
CA LEU A 113 0.54 -18.15 -1.82
C LEU A 113 1.03 -19.36 -1.02
N VAL A 114 0.57 -19.49 0.23
CA VAL A 114 0.93 -20.59 1.17
C VAL A 114 -0.09 -21.72 1.12
#